data_AF-A0A6L7KJK4-F1
#
_entry.id   AF-A0A6L7KJK4-F1
#
_cell.length_a   1.000
_cell.length_b   1.000
_cell.length_c   1.000
_cell.angle_alpha   90.00
_cell.angle_beta   90.00
_cell.angle_gamma   90.00
#
_symmetry.space_group_name_H-M   'P 1'
#
loop_
_entity.id
_entity.type
_entity.pdbx_description
1 polymer ?
#
loop_
_entity_poly.entity_id
_entity_poly.type
_entity_poly.pdbx_seq_one_letter_code
_entity_poly.pdbx_strand_id
1 'polypeptide(L)'
;MDALLLQILNGLDKGSAYALIALGLTLIFGTLGVVNFAHGALFMIGAFCAVFIQGLLNLSYETIDETQKDFLGNPLKVKTPYLENWFGPETGAAIIDWSVPLAILFAIPVMIAVGVIMERGLIKHFYKRPHADQILVTFGLAIVLQEVIKYFYGANPSPTPAPSSLTG
;
A
#
# COMPACT_ATOMS: atom_id res chain seq x y z
N MET A 1 -20.68 -43.89 -5.30
CA MET A 1 -19.58 -43.63 -6.26
C MET A 1 -19.16 -42.17 -6.28
N ASP A 2 -20.02 -41.26 -5.81
CA ASP A 2 -19.83 -39.81 -5.91
C ASP A 2 -18.75 -39.27 -4.97
N ALA A 3 -18.61 -39.83 -3.76
CA ALA A 3 -17.58 -39.39 -2.81
C ALA A 3 -16.15 -39.63 -3.32
N LEU A 4 -15.92 -40.75 -4.02
CA LEU A 4 -14.59 -41.10 -4.55
C LEU A 4 -14.24 -40.21 -5.75
N LEU A 5 -15.21 -39.94 -6.62
CA LEU A 5 -15.06 -39.00 -7.73
C LEU A 5 -14.76 -37.57 -7.23
N LEU A 6 -15.47 -37.12 -6.20
CA LEU A 6 -15.32 -35.78 -5.63
C LEU A 6 -13.97 -35.62 -4.90
N GLN A 7 -13.47 -36.66 -4.24
CA GLN A 7 -12.14 -36.65 -3.62
C GLN A 7 -11.02 -36.60 -4.66
N ILE A 8 -11.17 -37.30 -5.79
CA ILE A 8 -10.22 -37.22 -6.90
C ILE A 8 -10.22 -35.82 -7.52
N LEU A 9 -11.40 -35.23 -7.74
CA LEU A 9 -11.50 -33.86 -8.28
C LEU A 9 -10.90 -32.82 -7.32
N ASN A 10 -11.18 -32.92 -6.02
CA ASN A 10 -10.53 -32.06 -5.01
C ASN A 10 -9.02 -32.27 -4.93
N GLY A 11 -8.57 -33.52 -5.10
CA GLY A 11 -7.14 -33.85 -5.16
C GLY A 11 -6.48 -33.26 -6.40
N LEU A 12 -7.16 -33.28 -7.55
CA LEU A 12 -6.69 -32.69 -8.80
C LEU A 12 -6.66 -31.17 -8.73
N ASP A 13 -7.68 -30.54 -8.15
CA ASP A 13 -7.72 -29.08 -7.95
C ASP A 13 -6.54 -28.62 -7.09
N LYS A 14 -6.41 -29.15 -5.86
CA LYS A 14 -5.30 -28.83 -4.96
C LYS A 14 -3.94 -29.23 -5.52
N GLY A 15 -3.87 -30.40 -6.17
CA GLY A 15 -2.65 -30.90 -6.80
C GLY A 15 -2.19 -30.03 -7.97
N SER A 16 -3.12 -29.58 -8.81
CA SER A 16 -2.84 -28.66 -9.92
C SER A 16 -2.40 -27.29 -9.41
N ALA A 17 -3.03 -26.77 -8.36
CA ALA A 17 -2.62 -25.53 -7.72
C ALA A 17 -1.18 -25.62 -7.19
N TYR A 18 -0.84 -26.70 -6.47
CA TYR A 18 0.53 -26.90 -5.98
C TYR A 18 1.54 -27.15 -7.11
N ALA A 19 1.16 -27.87 -8.17
CA ALA A 19 2.01 -28.08 -9.33
C ALA A 19 2.32 -26.75 -10.06
N LEU A 20 1.32 -25.88 -10.22
CA LEU A 20 1.48 -24.55 -10.80
C LEU A 20 2.37 -23.65 -9.93
N ILE A 21 2.18 -23.67 -8.61
CA ILE A 21 3.02 -22.91 -7.67
C ILE A 21 4.47 -23.38 -7.75
N ALA A 22 4.69 -24.70 -7.74
CA ALA A 22 6.02 -25.29 -7.86
C ALA A 22 6.68 -24.88 -9.18
N LEU A 23 6.01 -25.08 -10.32
CA LEU A 23 6.52 -24.69 -11.65
C LEU A 23 6.85 -23.20 -11.73
N GLY A 24 6.01 -22.33 -11.16
CA GLY A 24 6.26 -20.90 -11.10
C GLY A 24 7.55 -20.58 -10.34
N LEU A 25 7.73 -21.16 -9.15
CA LEU A 25 8.94 -20.98 -8.35
C LEU A 25 10.18 -21.53 -9.08
N THR A 26 10.11 -22.69 -9.72
CA THR A 26 11.23 -23.26 -10.48
C THR A 26 11.59 -22.40 -11.69
N LEU A 27 10.62 -21.83 -12.39
CA LEU A 27 10.85 -20.94 -13.53
C LEU A 27 11.45 -19.61 -13.10
N ILE A 28 10.93 -18.99 -12.03
CA ILE A 28 11.45 -17.74 -11.47
C ILE A 28 12.92 -17.94 -11.05
N PHE A 29 13.19 -18.99 -10.27
CA PHE A 29 14.56 -19.27 -9.79
C PHE A 29 15.49 -19.74 -10.91
N GLY A 30 14.98 -20.51 -11.86
CA GLY A 30 15.76 -21.07 -12.96
C GLY A 30 16.10 -20.08 -14.07
N THR A 31 15.27 -19.07 -14.33
CA THR A 31 15.48 -18.12 -15.44
C THR A 31 16.06 -16.78 -15.01
N LEU A 32 15.64 -16.24 -13.86
CA LEU A 32 16.07 -14.90 -13.43
C LEU A 32 17.44 -14.92 -12.74
N GLY A 33 17.90 -16.08 -12.25
CA GLY A 33 19.14 -16.20 -11.46
C GLY A 33 19.13 -15.40 -10.14
N VAL A 34 18.02 -14.72 -9.86
CA VAL A 34 17.82 -13.78 -8.77
C VAL A 34 16.53 -14.13 -8.03
N VAL A 35 16.62 -14.19 -6.71
CA VAL A 35 15.47 -14.45 -5.82
C VAL A 35 15.16 -13.21 -5.00
N ASN A 36 13.94 -12.69 -5.13
CA ASN A 36 13.47 -11.53 -4.34
C ASN A 36 12.20 -11.84 -3.56
N PHE A 37 12.30 -11.81 -2.22
CA PHE A 37 11.17 -11.94 -1.30
C PHE A 37 10.69 -10.61 -0.71
N ALA A 38 11.31 -9.47 -1.05
CA ALA A 38 10.92 -8.15 -0.55
C ALA A 38 9.62 -7.61 -1.18
N HIS A 39 9.02 -8.35 -2.12
CA HIS A 39 7.84 -7.90 -2.86
C HIS A 39 6.67 -7.50 -1.93
N GLY A 40 6.46 -8.23 -0.83
CA GLY A 40 5.43 -7.87 0.16
C GLY A 40 5.73 -6.55 0.88
N ALA A 41 6.99 -6.31 1.24
CA ALA A 41 7.40 -5.05 1.87
C ALA A 41 7.30 -3.86 0.90
N LEU A 42 7.65 -4.06 -0.39
CA LEU A 42 7.50 -3.05 -1.43
C LEU A 42 6.03 -2.68 -1.66
N PHE A 43 5.15 -3.68 -1.72
CA PHE A 43 3.71 -3.43 -1.81
C PHE A 43 3.21 -2.63 -0.60
N MET A 44 3.68 -2.99 0.59
CA MET A 44 3.34 -2.27 1.81
C MET A 44 3.79 -0.80 1.77
N ILE A 45 5.02 -0.52 1.31
CA ILE A 45 5.51 0.85 1.10
C ILE A 45 4.57 1.62 0.17
N GLY A 46 4.15 1.02 -0.95
CA GLY A 46 3.23 1.68 -1.89
C GLY A 46 1.90 2.05 -1.25
N ALA A 47 1.32 1.15 -0.45
CA ALA A 47 0.08 1.42 0.28
C ALA A 47 0.25 2.56 1.30
N PHE A 48 1.34 2.56 2.07
CA PHE A 48 1.60 3.63 3.04
C PHE A 48 1.99 4.96 2.41
N CYS A 49 2.62 4.96 1.23
CA CYS A 49 2.83 6.17 0.44
C CYS A 49 1.49 6.79 0.02
N ALA A 50 0.52 5.98 -0.40
CA ALA A 50 -0.81 6.49 -0.71
C ALA A 50 -1.50 7.08 0.54
N VAL A 51 -1.40 6.42 1.70
CA VAL A 51 -1.91 6.94 2.99
C VAL A 51 -1.19 8.23 3.40
N PHE A 52 0.12 8.34 3.17
CA PHE A 52 0.88 9.55 3.44
C PHE A 52 0.41 10.73 2.59
N ILE A 53 0.25 10.51 1.28
CA ILE A 53 -0.25 11.52 0.35
C ILE A 53 -1.68 11.93 0.72
N GLN A 54 -2.52 10.96 1.08
CA GLN A 54 -3.86 11.22 1.58
C GLN A 54 -3.83 12.07 2.87
N GLY A 55 -2.96 11.75 3.83
CA GLY A 55 -2.79 12.54 5.05
C GLY A 55 -2.30 13.97 4.78
N LEU A 56 -1.47 14.16 3.75
CA LEU A 56 -1.00 15.47 3.31
C LEU A 56 -2.13 16.28 2.63
N LEU A 57 -3.00 15.63 1.85
CA LEU A 57 -4.19 16.24 1.27
C LEU A 57 -5.27 16.55 2.31
N ASN A 58 -5.38 15.73 3.37
CA ASN A 58 -6.32 15.91 4.47
C ASN A 58 -5.76 16.78 5.61
N LEU A 59 -4.57 17.39 5.43
CA LEU A 59 -4.01 18.30 6.41
C LEU A 59 -5.00 19.46 6.58
N SER A 60 -5.62 19.54 7.76
CA SER A 60 -6.66 20.52 8.08
C SER A 60 -6.19 21.43 9.20
N TYR A 61 -6.55 22.70 9.09
CA TYR A 61 -6.34 23.68 10.14
C TYR A 61 -7.70 24.00 10.79
N GLU A 62 -7.71 24.36 12.07
CA GLU A 62 -8.94 24.78 12.74
C GLU A 62 -9.34 26.18 12.23
N THR A 63 -10.34 26.26 11.35
CA THR A 63 -11.06 27.53 11.12
C THR A 63 -12.12 27.70 12.17
N ILE A 64 -12.13 28.89 12.75
CA ILE A 64 -13.23 29.37 13.57
C ILE A 64 -14.34 29.80 12.59
N ASP A 65 -15.39 29.00 12.45
CA ASP A 65 -16.55 29.36 11.65
C ASP A 65 -17.52 30.15 12.55
N GLU A 66 -17.57 31.48 12.34
CA GLU A 66 -18.42 32.40 13.11
C GLU A 66 -19.93 32.21 12.83
N THR A 67 -20.29 31.30 11.91
CA THR A 67 -21.66 31.09 11.44
C THR A 67 -22.43 30.02 12.24
N GLN A 68 -21.75 29.17 13.01
CA GLN A 68 -22.38 28.27 13.99
C GLN A 68 -21.72 28.36 15.37
N LYS A 69 -22.56 28.38 16.41
CA LYS A 69 -22.14 28.41 17.80
C LYS A 69 -22.12 26.99 18.36
N ASP A 70 -21.05 26.64 19.06
CA ASP A 70 -21.02 25.47 19.93
C ASP A 70 -22.09 25.60 21.04
N PHE A 71 -22.47 24.52 21.72
CA PHE A 71 -23.54 24.52 22.75
C PHE A 71 -23.33 25.56 23.88
N LEU A 72 -22.13 26.12 24.02
CA LEU A 72 -21.76 27.20 24.96
C LEU A 72 -21.66 28.61 24.35
N GLY A 73 -22.03 28.82 23.09
CA GLY A 73 -22.08 30.15 22.46
C GLY A 73 -20.76 30.67 21.85
N ASN A 74 -19.70 29.86 21.83
CA ASN A 74 -18.43 30.17 21.18
C ASN A 74 -18.46 29.75 19.69
N PRO A 75 -17.73 30.45 18.79
CA PRO A 75 -17.69 30.10 17.37
C PRO A 75 -17.03 28.72 17.16
N LEU A 76 -17.69 27.87 16.35
CA LEU A 76 -17.37 26.45 16.19
C LEU A 76 -16.06 26.30 15.39
N LYS A 77 -15.10 25.56 15.94
CA LYS A 77 -13.84 25.23 15.25
C LYS A 77 -14.07 24.08 14.29
N VAL A 78 -14.37 24.37 13.02
CA VAL A 78 -14.47 23.36 11.97
C VAL A 78 -13.08 23.17 11.37
N LYS A 79 -12.59 21.93 11.34
CA LYS A 79 -11.32 21.58 10.69
C LYS A 79 -11.52 21.69 9.18
N THR A 80 -11.13 22.81 8.58
CA THR A 80 -11.13 22.97 7.13
C THR A 80 -9.77 22.50 6.59
N PRO A 81 -9.74 21.52 5.68
CA PRO A 81 -8.56 21.10 4.93
C PRO A 81 -7.90 22.28 4.21
N TYR A 82 -6.56 22.35 4.18
CA TYR A 82 -5.81 23.41 3.46
C TYR A 82 -6.22 23.53 1.98
N LEU A 83 -6.70 22.45 1.37
CA LEU A 83 -7.19 22.43 0.00
C LEU A 83 -8.47 23.27 -0.21
N GLU A 84 -9.36 23.37 0.78
CA GLU A 84 -10.60 24.15 0.65
C GLU A 84 -10.33 25.65 0.58
N ASN A 85 -9.23 26.11 1.19
CA ASN A 85 -8.80 27.51 1.10
C ASN A 85 -8.15 27.89 -0.22
N TRP A 86 -7.32 27.00 -0.76
CA TRP A 86 -6.54 27.30 -1.96
C TRP A 86 -7.34 27.10 -3.25
N PHE A 87 -8.27 26.14 -3.26
CA PHE A 87 -9.06 25.79 -4.44
C PHE A 87 -10.56 26.10 -4.31
N GLY A 88 -11.01 26.58 -3.15
CA GLY A 88 -12.42 26.83 -2.85
C GLY A 88 -13.12 25.60 -2.25
N PRO A 89 -14.23 25.79 -1.51
CA PRO A 89 -14.89 24.73 -0.73
C PRO A 89 -15.46 23.60 -1.59
N GLU A 90 -15.98 23.90 -2.79
CA GLU A 90 -16.53 22.87 -3.69
C GLU A 90 -15.44 22.01 -4.33
N THR A 91 -14.34 22.64 -4.77
CA THR A 91 -13.23 21.94 -5.44
C THR A 91 -12.34 21.22 -4.41
N GLY A 92 -12.16 21.79 -3.22
CA GLY A 92 -11.46 21.15 -2.11
C GLY A 92 -12.16 19.88 -1.60
N ALA A 93 -13.47 19.93 -1.41
CA ALA A 93 -14.26 18.76 -1.02
C ALA A 93 -14.20 17.65 -2.08
N ALA A 94 -14.26 17.99 -3.37
CA ALA A 94 -14.12 17.02 -4.46
C ALA A 94 -12.74 16.34 -4.49
N ILE A 95 -11.66 17.09 -4.24
CA ILE A 95 -10.30 16.52 -4.23
C ILE A 95 -10.09 15.60 -3.01
N ILE A 96 -10.75 15.87 -1.89
CA ILE A 96 -10.67 15.05 -0.68
C ILE A 96 -11.46 13.76 -0.84
N ASP A 97 -12.65 13.82 -1.45
CA ASP A 97 -13.45 12.64 -1.75
C ASP A 97 -12.69 11.72 -2.74
N TRP A 98 -12.04 12.31 -3.74
CA TRP A 98 -11.20 11.59 -4.72
C TRP A 98 -9.75 11.38 -4.27
N SER A 99 -9.44 11.57 -2.98
CA SER A 99 -8.07 11.52 -2.46
C SER A 99 -7.40 10.16 -2.67
N VAL A 100 -8.13 9.05 -2.58
CA VAL A 100 -7.57 7.69 -2.69
C VAL A 100 -7.07 7.37 -4.10
N PRO A 101 -7.87 7.50 -5.18
CA PRO A 101 -7.37 7.34 -6.55
C PRO A 101 -6.23 8.31 -6.90
N LEU A 102 -6.32 9.56 -6.45
CA LEU A 102 -5.30 10.57 -6.69
C LEU A 102 -3.98 10.19 -6.02
N ALA A 103 -4.04 9.74 -4.76
CA ALA A 103 -2.88 9.30 -3.98
C ALA A 103 -2.19 8.09 -4.62
N ILE A 104 -2.93 7.15 -5.21
CA ILE A 104 -2.35 6.01 -5.94
C ILE A 104 -1.54 6.49 -7.15
N LEU A 105 -2.06 7.46 -7.90
CA LEU A 105 -1.37 8.00 -9.08
C LEU A 105 -0.04 8.67 -8.71
N PHE A 106 0.00 9.38 -7.58
CA PHE A 106 1.23 9.94 -7.02
C PHE A 106 2.13 8.91 -6.32
N ALA A 107 1.59 7.79 -5.82
CA ALA A 107 2.38 6.72 -5.22
C ALA A 107 3.21 5.96 -6.26
N ILE A 108 2.76 5.86 -7.52
CA ILE A 108 3.48 5.19 -8.61
C ILE A 108 4.90 5.77 -8.82
N PRO A 109 5.10 7.08 -9.07
CA PRO A 109 6.44 7.63 -9.27
C PRO A 109 7.32 7.48 -8.02
N VAL A 110 6.75 7.59 -6.82
CA VAL A 110 7.49 7.36 -5.56
C VAL A 110 7.96 5.91 -5.48
N MET A 111 7.10 4.95 -5.80
CA MET A 111 7.44 3.52 -5.82
C MET A 111 8.50 3.20 -6.88
N ILE A 112 8.45 3.83 -8.05
CA ILE A 112 9.49 3.71 -9.07
C ILE A 112 10.82 4.22 -8.51
N ALA A 113 10.83 5.39 -7.86
CA ALA A 113 12.05 5.94 -7.27
C ALA A 113 12.63 5.03 -6.18
N VAL A 114 11.80 4.53 -5.27
CA VAL A 114 12.20 3.57 -4.22
C VAL A 114 12.76 2.29 -4.84
N GLY A 115 12.09 1.74 -5.86
CA GLY A 115 12.53 0.55 -6.58
C GLY A 115 13.91 0.74 -7.23
N VAL A 116 14.14 1.88 -7.90
CA VAL A 116 15.43 2.21 -8.52
C VAL A 116 16.54 2.37 -7.47
N ILE A 117 16.26 3.02 -6.34
CA ILE A 117 17.21 3.17 -5.23
C ILE A 117 17.59 1.79 -4.67
N MET A 118 16.60 0.94 -4.41
CA MET A 118 16.83 -0.41 -3.88
C MET A 118 17.59 -1.29 -4.86
N GLU A 119 17.26 -1.22 -6.15
CA GLU A 119 17.92 -1.97 -7.21
C GLU A 119 19.41 -1.60 -7.31
N ARG A 120 19.69 -0.28 -7.39
CA ARG A 120 21.07 0.21 -7.52
C ARG A 120 21.88 0.06 -6.23
N GLY A 121 21.24 0.22 -5.08
CA GLY A 121 21.90 0.20 -3.77
C GLY A 121 22.19 -1.20 -3.27
N LEU A 122 21.17 -2.04 -3.15
CA LEU A 122 21.29 -3.35 -2.49
C LEU A 122 21.37 -4.47 -3.50
N ILE A 123 20.35 -4.59 -4.35
CA ILE A 123 20.10 -5.80 -5.15
C ILE A 123 21.26 -6.08 -6.11
N LYS A 124 21.78 -5.05 -6.79
CA LYS A 124 22.94 -5.16 -7.70
C LYS A 124 24.18 -5.79 -7.04
N HIS A 125 24.38 -5.62 -5.73
CA HIS A 125 25.54 -6.19 -5.02
C HIS A 125 25.44 -7.70 -4.79
N PHE A 126 24.22 -8.25 -4.74
CA PHE A 126 23.97 -9.66 -4.40
C PHE A 126 23.67 -10.55 -5.62
N TYR A 127 23.58 -9.99 -6.83
CA TYR A 127 23.36 -10.77 -8.06
C TYR A 127 24.41 -11.83 -8.34
N LYS A 128 25.66 -11.61 -7.94
CA LYS A 128 26.75 -12.57 -8.15
C LYS A 128 26.90 -13.61 -7.03
N ARG A 129 26.04 -13.55 -6.00
CA ARG A 129 26.09 -14.41 -4.82
C ARG A 129 25.12 -15.59 -4.94
N PRO A 130 25.33 -16.68 -4.19
CA PRO A 130 24.40 -17.81 -4.14
C PRO A 130 22.96 -17.38 -3.82
N HIS A 131 21.96 -18.15 -4.28
CA HIS A 131 20.55 -17.83 -4.09
C HIS A 131 20.14 -17.66 -2.62
N ALA A 132 20.76 -18.41 -1.70
CA ALA A 132 20.49 -18.28 -0.26
C ALA A 132 20.81 -16.88 0.27
N ASP A 133 21.91 -16.26 -0.18
CA ASP A 133 22.31 -14.92 0.25
C ASP A 133 21.32 -13.85 -0.24
N GLN A 134 20.82 -14.01 -1.46
CA GLN A 134 19.81 -13.13 -2.04
C GLN A 134 18.50 -13.19 -1.25
N ILE A 135 18.08 -14.40 -0.86
CA ILE A 135 16.90 -14.63 -0.03
C ILE A 135 17.08 -13.97 1.34
N LEU A 136 18.21 -14.21 2.01
CA LEU A 136 18.50 -13.67 3.33
C LEU A 136 18.47 -12.14 3.33
N VAL A 137 19.08 -11.51 2.33
CA VAL A 137 19.12 -10.05 2.20
C VAL A 137 17.75 -9.47 1.89
N THR A 138 17.02 -10.05 0.93
CA THR A 138 15.71 -9.51 0.53
C THR A 138 14.67 -9.71 1.63
N PHE A 139 14.70 -10.82 2.34
CA PHE A 139 13.84 -11.07 3.50
C PHE A 139 14.23 -10.19 4.70
N GLY A 140 15.52 -10.05 5.00
CA GLY A 140 16.01 -9.16 6.07
C GLY A 140 15.64 -7.70 5.80
N LEU A 141 15.86 -7.23 4.57
CA LEU A 141 15.44 -5.90 4.15
C LEU A 141 13.92 -5.72 4.26
N ALA A 142 13.14 -6.72 3.85
CA ALA A 142 11.69 -6.68 3.96
C ALA A 142 11.23 -6.48 5.40
N ILE A 143 11.84 -7.20 6.35
CA ILE A 143 11.53 -7.05 7.79
C ILE A 143 11.89 -5.66 8.28
N VAL A 144 13.10 -5.16 7.97
CA VAL A 144 13.54 -3.82 8.40
C VAL A 144 12.61 -2.75 7.85
N LEU A 145 12.29 -2.79 6.56
CA LEU A 145 11.36 -1.85 5.94
C LEU A 145 9.98 -1.95 6.57
N GLN A 146 9.49 -3.17 6.79
CA GLN A 146 8.19 -3.37 7.41
C GLN A 146 8.13 -2.79 8.83
N GLU A 147 9.16 -3.02 9.63
CA GLU A 147 9.22 -2.54 11.01
C GLU A 147 9.34 -1.02 11.09
N VAL A 148 10.14 -0.42 10.22
CA VAL A 148 10.24 1.05 10.09
C VAL A 148 8.86 1.65 9.77
N ILE A 149 8.12 1.05 8.85
CA ILE A 149 6.80 1.59 8.47
C ILE A 149 5.78 1.39 9.59
N LYS A 150 5.79 0.24 10.26
CA LYS A 150 4.95 -0.02 11.44
C LYS A 150 5.27 0.94 12.59
N TYR A 151 6.52 1.35 12.75
CA TYR A 151 6.89 2.36 13.75
C TYR A 151 6.20 3.71 13.49
N PHE A 152 6.07 4.14 12.23
CA PHE A 152 5.43 5.41 11.89
C PHE A 152 3.90 5.36 11.85
N TYR A 153 3.31 4.30 11.30
CA TYR A 153 1.86 4.23 11.03
C TYR A 153 1.09 3.26 11.93
N GLY A 154 1.79 2.49 12.76
CA GLY A 154 1.22 1.40 13.53
C GLY A 154 0.98 0.14 12.70
N ALA A 155 0.63 -0.95 13.39
CA ALA A 155 0.33 -2.25 12.76
C ALA A 155 -1.15 -2.40 12.36
N ASN A 156 -1.98 -1.40 12.67
CA ASN A 156 -3.43 -1.47 12.44
C ASN A 156 -3.78 -0.99 11.03
N PRO A 157 -4.67 -1.68 10.30
CA PRO A 157 -5.19 -1.19 9.04
C PRO A 157 -5.99 0.10 9.27
N SER A 158 -5.71 1.16 8.51
CA SER A 158 -6.50 2.38 8.52
C SER A 158 -7.64 2.25 7.49
N PRO A 159 -8.92 2.09 7.90
CA PRO A 159 -10.02 2.02 6.96
C PRO A 159 -10.25 3.40 6.33
N THR A 160 -10.07 3.51 5.02
CA THR A 160 -10.43 4.71 4.25
C THR A 160 -11.86 4.54 3.72
N PRO A 161 -12.82 5.39 4.12
CA PRO A 161 -14.20 5.30 3.63
C PRO A 161 -14.25 5.54 2.12
N ALA A 162 -15.23 4.92 1.45
CA ALA A 162 -15.46 5.12 0.02
C ALA A 162 -15.94 6.55 -0.24
N PRO A 163 -15.62 7.13 -1.41
CA PRO A 163 -16.10 8.45 -1.78
C PRO A 163 -17.63 8.48 -1.85
N SER A 164 -18.19 9.63 -1.49
CA SER A 164 -19.64 9.85 -1.41
C SER A 164 -20.39 9.48 -2.70
N SER A 165 -19.74 9.56 -3.86
CA SER A 165 -20.29 9.20 -5.17
C SER A 165 -20.44 7.69 -5.44
N LEU A 166 -19.80 6.82 -4.64
CA LEU A 166 -19.84 5.36 -4.80
C LEU A 166 -20.65 4.65 -3.69
N THR A 167 -20.97 5.38 -2.62
CA THR A 167 -22.00 5.01 -1.65
C THR A 167 -23.36 5.41 -2.22
N GLY A 168 -24.01 4.47 -2.91
CA GLY A 168 -25.39 4.61 -3.38
C GLY A 168 -26.43 4.63 -2.26
#